data_AF-A0AAD7XM51-F1
#
_entry.id   AF-A0AAD7XM51-F1
#
_cell.length_a   1.000
_cell.length_b   1.000
_cell.length_c   1.000
_cell.angle_alpha   90.00
_cell.angle_beta   90.00
_cell.angle_gamma   90.00
#
_symmetry.space_group_name_H-M   'P 1'
#
loop_
_entity.id
_entity.type
_entity.pdbx_description
1 polymer ?
#
loop_
_entity_poly.entity_id
_entity_poly.type
_entity_poly.pdbx_seq_one_letter_code
_entity_poly.pdbx_strand_id
1 'polypeptide(L)'
;MLVVSLVVLPVVVSGLGEVRELSEASFDGVVSQSNVLVEFYEPDCGHCETMEPEFFAAAESLEFEEDVVFARVDTKENPALKKRFKIDGHPIFKWFAKSTQAQNFYYVHYSGRMANTFLEMVGKRLDKSFPELPPIVSKVIKIKAAAFDETVLELGVDAFVVLYTPWTENKRVAEALDQTAKLYADVRIVKLGVETLYERDIGDRYDCRTYPCYFLFDKLNRRNEFVDGPFDDVNGYVRFLNRNLGTDKDPATLDDRAMAGRIPELDRILPSRDAAALDAVPVSDDQRDTKQYYLKVSKRLEDTASDDASLEYLRAEARRLTALLNKPGISVSKRKDLAVRKNVLGAFAHAIDKLKAKDSSPSNSRHTHRAEL
;
A
#
# COMPACT_ATOMS: atom_id res chain seq x y z
N MET A 1 -18.50 31.73 -48.99
CA MET A 1 -17.63 31.37 -47.85
C MET A 1 -18.16 30.09 -47.26
N LEU A 2 -17.48 28.96 -47.47
CA LEU A 2 -17.83 27.68 -46.84
C LEU A 2 -17.31 27.70 -45.39
N VAL A 3 -18.20 27.48 -44.42
CA VAL A 3 -17.84 27.31 -43.01
C VAL A 3 -17.61 25.82 -42.77
N VAL A 4 -16.36 25.41 -42.59
CA VAL A 4 -16.00 24.04 -42.20
C VAL A 4 -16.11 23.96 -40.68
N SER A 5 -17.16 23.32 -40.19
CA SER A 5 -17.36 23.08 -38.75
C SER A 5 -16.46 21.93 -38.32
N LEU A 6 -15.47 22.21 -37.48
CA LEU A 6 -14.54 21.23 -36.94
C LEU A 6 -15.25 20.41 -35.85
N VAL A 7 -15.69 19.20 -36.19
CA VAL A 7 -16.21 18.23 -35.21
C VAL A 7 -15.02 17.65 -34.44
N VAL A 8 -14.85 18.06 -33.18
CA VAL A 8 -13.89 17.45 -32.26
C VAL A 8 -14.54 16.19 -31.69
N LEU A 9 -14.14 15.03 -32.20
CA LEU A 9 -14.47 13.74 -31.59
C LEU A 9 -13.62 13.53 -30.33
N PRO A 10 -14.19 13.07 -29.21
CA PRO A 10 -13.41 12.70 -28.05
C PRO A 10 -12.55 11.48 -28.40
N VAL A 11 -11.23 11.64 -28.34
CA VAL A 11 -10.29 10.52 -28.39
C VAL A 11 -10.46 9.76 -27.07
N VAL A 12 -11.09 8.60 -27.14
CA VAL A 12 -11.11 7.65 -26.02
C VAL A 12 -9.72 7.04 -25.95
N VAL A 13 -8.92 7.51 -24.98
CA VAL A 13 -7.64 6.90 -24.65
C VAL A 13 -7.95 5.53 -24.05
N SER A 14 -7.72 4.48 -24.82
CA SER A 14 -7.77 3.11 -24.34
C SER A 14 -6.48 2.83 -23.58
N GLY A 15 -6.54 2.81 -22.24
CA GLY A 15 -5.46 2.31 -21.40
C GLY A 15 -5.29 0.80 -21.63
N LEU A 16 -4.16 0.39 -22.17
CA LEU A 16 -3.72 -1.01 -22.19
C LEU A 16 -3.28 -1.38 -20.76
N GLY A 17 -3.72 -2.54 -20.25
CA GLY A 17 -3.19 -3.12 -19.00
C GLY A 17 -3.95 -2.88 -17.69
N GLU A 18 -4.98 -2.04 -17.63
CA GLU A 18 -5.74 -1.78 -16.39
C GLU A 18 -7.14 -2.39 -16.45
N VAL A 19 -7.63 -2.93 -15.33
CA VAL A 19 -9.02 -3.40 -15.20
C VAL A 19 -9.96 -2.20 -15.32
N ARG A 20 -10.83 -2.21 -16.34
CA ARG A 20 -11.70 -1.06 -16.65
C ARG A 20 -13.05 -1.13 -15.95
N GLU A 21 -13.44 -0.07 -15.26
CA GLU A 21 -14.83 0.05 -14.78
C GLU A 21 -15.74 0.47 -15.95
N LEU A 22 -16.77 -0.33 -16.20
CA LEU A 22 -17.75 -0.07 -17.26
C LEU A 22 -19.10 0.30 -16.65
N SER A 23 -19.76 1.28 -17.28
CA SER A 23 -21.12 1.68 -16.96
C SER A 23 -22.05 1.36 -18.13
N GLU A 24 -23.36 1.54 -17.93
CA GLU A 24 -24.34 1.37 -19.01
C GLU A 24 -24.00 2.21 -20.25
N ALA A 25 -23.36 3.37 -20.06
CA ALA A 25 -22.96 4.28 -21.14
C ALA A 25 -21.71 3.82 -21.90
N SER A 26 -20.76 3.15 -21.25
CA SER A 26 -19.49 2.74 -21.86
C SER A 26 -19.46 1.28 -22.32
N PHE A 27 -20.32 0.43 -21.75
CA PHE A 27 -20.26 -1.02 -21.90
C PHE A 27 -20.24 -1.49 -23.36
N ASP A 28 -21.27 -1.13 -24.14
CA ASP A 28 -21.40 -1.59 -25.53
C ASP A 28 -20.27 -1.09 -26.44
N GLY A 29 -19.73 0.10 -26.15
CA GLY A 29 -18.59 0.65 -26.88
C GLY A 29 -17.32 -0.18 -26.69
N VAL A 30 -17.07 -0.65 -25.46
CA VAL A 30 -15.88 -1.45 -25.15
C VAL A 30 -16.01 -2.88 -25.66
N VAL A 31 -17.14 -3.56 -25.38
CA VAL A 31 -17.31 -4.98 -25.74
C VAL A 31 -17.47 -5.23 -27.24
N SER A 32 -17.81 -4.20 -28.03
CA SER A 32 -17.89 -4.33 -29.49
C SER A 32 -16.52 -4.27 -30.18
N GLN A 33 -15.52 -3.67 -29.54
CA GLN A 33 -14.22 -3.38 -30.13
C GLN A 33 -13.12 -4.36 -29.73
N SER A 34 -13.28 -5.06 -28.60
CA SER A 34 -12.24 -5.91 -28.01
C SER A 34 -12.82 -7.23 -27.54
N ASN A 35 -11.96 -8.20 -27.23
CA ASN A 35 -12.39 -9.33 -26.42
C ASN A 35 -12.37 -8.92 -24.95
N VAL A 36 -13.46 -9.09 -24.23
CA VAL A 36 -13.61 -8.55 -22.87
C VAL A 36 -14.01 -9.65 -21.90
N LEU A 37 -13.24 -9.81 -20.83
CA LEU A 37 -13.69 -10.55 -19.65
C LEU A 37 -14.25 -9.55 -18.64
N VAL A 38 -15.55 -9.64 -18.35
CA VAL A 38 -16.25 -8.72 -17.43
C VAL A 38 -16.59 -9.44 -16.14
N GLU A 39 -16.17 -8.88 -15.01
CA GLU A 39 -16.71 -9.18 -13.68
C GLU A 39 -17.95 -8.32 -13.40
N PHE A 40 -19.08 -8.96 -13.14
CA PHE A 40 -20.25 -8.32 -12.56
C PHE A 40 -20.20 -8.50 -11.05
N TYR A 41 -20.11 -7.38 -10.32
CA TYR A 41 -19.98 -7.36 -8.87
C TYR A 41 -21.04 -6.44 -8.22
N GLU A 42 -21.09 -6.46 -6.90
CA GLU A 42 -21.77 -5.45 -6.08
C GLU A 42 -20.78 -4.94 -5.03
N PRO A 43 -20.90 -3.66 -4.60
CA PRO A 43 -20.18 -3.16 -3.44
C PRO A 43 -20.50 -4.00 -2.20
N ASP A 44 -19.50 -4.21 -1.34
CA ASP A 44 -19.63 -4.95 -0.08
C ASP A 44 -20.00 -6.45 -0.26
N CYS A 45 -19.59 -7.06 -1.37
CA CYS A 45 -19.75 -8.48 -1.67
C CYS A 45 -18.49 -9.29 -1.29
N GLY A 46 -18.47 -9.94 -0.11
CA GLY A 46 -17.29 -10.67 0.39
C GLY A 46 -16.65 -11.70 -0.57
N HIS A 47 -17.45 -12.35 -1.43
CA HIS A 47 -16.93 -13.25 -2.46
C HIS A 47 -16.28 -12.51 -3.64
N CYS A 48 -16.85 -11.38 -4.07
CA CYS A 48 -16.30 -10.54 -5.15
C CYS A 48 -14.96 -9.96 -4.73
N GLU A 49 -14.93 -9.53 -3.49
CA GLU A 49 -13.79 -8.98 -2.80
C GLU A 49 -12.63 -9.96 -2.64
N THR A 50 -12.93 -11.24 -2.38
CA THR A 50 -11.93 -12.32 -2.38
C THR A 50 -11.38 -12.58 -3.79
N MET A 51 -12.18 -12.31 -4.82
CA MET A 51 -11.85 -12.59 -6.22
C MET A 51 -11.02 -11.49 -6.88
N GLU A 52 -11.18 -10.25 -6.41
CA GLU A 52 -10.56 -9.06 -7.00
C GLU A 52 -9.03 -9.19 -7.18
N PRO A 53 -8.23 -9.62 -6.18
CA PRO A 53 -6.78 -9.73 -6.35
C PRO A 53 -6.38 -10.72 -7.45
N GLU A 54 -7.10 -11.82 -7.56
CA GLU A 54 -6.87 -12.87 -8.55
C GLU A 54 -7.29 -12.41 -9.96
N PHE A 55 -8.38 -11.66 -10.06
CA PHE A 55 -8.84 -11.08 -11.32
C PHE A 55 -7.87 -10.01 -11.83
N PHE A 56 -7.35 -9.17 -10.94
CA PHE A 56 -6.40 -8.11 -11.26
C PHE A 56 -5.03 -8.69 -11.66
N ALA A 57 -4.53 -9.70 -10.95
CA ALA A 57 -3.29 -10.36 -11.33
C ALA A 57 -3.36 -11.01 -12.72
N ALA A 58 -4.50 -11.60 -13.07
CA ALA A 58 -4.72 -12.12 -14.43
C ALA A 58 -4.76 -11.01 -15.47
N ALA A 59 -5.39 -9.87 -15.16
CA ALA A 59 -5.44 -8.71 -16.05
C ALA A 59 -4.04 -8.13 -16.32
N GLU A 60 -3.25 -7.95 -15.26
CA GLU A 60 -1.86 -7.45 -15.32
C GLU A 60 -0.99 -8.38 -16.18
N SER A 61 -1.11 -9.70 -16.00
CA SER A 61 -0.39 -10.69 -16.81
C SER A 61 -0.72 -10.65 -18.30
N LEU A 62 -1.81 -9.99 -18.70
CA LEU A 62 -2.28 -9.88 -20.08
C LEU A 62 -2.21 -8.43 -20.59
N GLU A 63 -1.48 -7.54 -19.93
CA GLU A 63 -1.44 -6.11 -20.26
C GLU A 63 -0.96 -5.80 -21.68
N PHE A 64 -0.12 -6.68 -22.25
CA PHE A 64 0.42 -6.57 -23.61
C PHE A 64 -0.42 -7.29 -24.67
N GLU A 65 -1.51 -7.95 -24.29
CA GLU A 65 -2.45 -8.56 -25.22
C GLU A 65 -3.45 -7.50 -25.73
N GLU A 66 -3.10 -6.83 -26.83
CA GLU A 66 -3.83 -5.67 -27.37
C GLU A 66 -5.34 -5.90 -27.62
N ASP A 67 -5.74 -7.14 -27.83
CA ASP A 67 -7.12 -7.54 -28.14
C ASP A 67 -7.91 -8.04 -26.91
N VAL A 68 -7.34 -7.97 -25.70
CA VAL A 68 -7.95 -8.46 -24.46
C VAL A 68 -8.14 -7.32 -23.47
N VAL A 69 -9.35 -7.21 -22.92
CA VAL A 69 -9.70 -6.23 -21.89
C VAL A 69 -10.29 -6.97 -20.70
N PHE A 70 -9.79 -6.64 -19.51
CA PHE A 70 -10.45 -7.01 -18.25
C PHE A 70 -11.28 -5.83 -17.79
N ALA A 71 -12.52 -6.10 -17.41
CA ALA A 71 -13.47 -5.07 -17.04
C ALA A 71 -14.34 -5.50 -15.85
N ARG A 72 -14.91 -4.51 -15.18
CA ARG A 72 -15.81 -4.69 -14.06
C ARG A 72 -17.06 -3.84 -14.22
N VAL A 73 -18.17 -4.31 -13.69
CA VAL A 73 -19.46 -3.60 -13.68
C VAL A 73 -20.08 -3.72 -12.30
N ASP A 74 -20.19 -2.61 -11.59
CA ASP A 74 -21.06 -2.49 -10.42
C ASP A 74 -22.52 -2.62 -10.85
N THR A 75 -23.16 -3.73 -10.50
CA THR A 75 -24.56 -4.00 -10.87
C THR A 75 -25.59 -3.24 -10.04
N LYS A 76 -25.19 -2.61 -8.93
CA LYS A 76 -26.03 -1.73 -8.12
C LYS A 76 -26.20 -0.37 -8.80
N GLU A 77 -25.10 0.18 -9.32
CA GLU A 77 -25.10 1.43 -10.10
C GLU A 77 -25.57 1.23 -11.55
N ASN A 78 -25.50 -0.01 -12.08
CA ASN A 78 -25.85 -0.35 -13.47
C ASN A 78 -26.97 -1.41 -13.57
N PRO A 79 -28.20 -1.11 -13.10
CA PRO A 79 -29.29 -2.07 -13.02
C PRO A 79 -29.81 -2.56 -14.38
N ALA A 80 -29.69 -1.76 -15.45
CA ALA A 80 -30.06 -2.18 -16.79
C ALA A 80 -29.09 -3.24 -17.33
N LEU A 81 -27.78 -3.12 -17.03
CA LEU A 81 -26.80 -4.18 -17.35
C LEU A 81 -27.07 -5.44 -16.52
N LYS A 82 -27.35 -5.31 -15.22
CA LYS A 82 -27.75 -6.43 -14.34
C LYS A 82 -28.92 -7.21 -14.95
N LYS A 83 -29.97 -6.50 -15.36
CA LYS A 83 -31.16 -7.08 -16.00
C LYS A 83 -30.86 -7.67 -17.38
N ARG A 84 -30.12 -6.95 -18.22
CA ARG A 84 -29.78 -7.36 -19.60
C ARG A 84 -29.01 -8.68 -19.61
N PHE A 85 -28.09 -8.86 -18.67
CA PHE A 85 -27.22 -10.04 -18.61
C PHE A 85 -27.65 -11.11 -17.59
N LYS A 86 -28.81 -10.92 -16.94
CA LYS A 86 -29.41 -11.84 -15.97
C LYS A 86 -28.43 -12.22 -14.86
N ILE A 87 -27.92 -11.20 -14.17
CA ILE A 87 -26.98 -11.37 -13.07
C ILE A 87 -27.78 -11.60 -11.78
N ASP A 88 -27.85 -12.87 -11.38
CA ASP A 88 -28.65 -13.33 -10.23
C ASP A 88 -27.78 -13.65 -8.99
N GLY A 89 -26.49 -13.34 -9.02
CA GLY A 89 -25.53 -13.51 -7.93
C GLY A 89 -24.18 -12.89 -8.26
N HIS A 90 -23.26 -12.85 -7.29
CA HIS A 90 -21.96 -12.19 -7.43
C HIS A 90 -20.83 -12.92 -6.69
N PRO A 91 -19.58 -12.88 -7.22
CA PRO A 91 -19.21 -12.32 -8.51
C PRO A 91 -19.65 -13.23 -9.67
N ILE A 92 -20.00 -12.64 -10.82
CA ILE A 92 -20.25 -13.40 -12.06
C ILE A 92 -19.33 -12.88 -13.15
N PHE A 93 -18.58 -13.78 -13.77
CA PHE A 93 -17.69 -13.45 -14.90
C PHE A 93 -18.38 -13.81 -16.22
N LYS A 94 -18.29 -12.92 -17.22
CA LYS A 94 -18.76 -13.19 -18.58
C LYS A 94 -17.73 -12.75 -19.61
N TRP A 95 -17.57 -13.57 -20.64
CA TRP A 95 -16.70 -13.26 -21.78
C TRP A 95 -17.51 -12.68 -22.95
N PHE A 96 -16.99 -11.62 -23.54
CA PHE A 96 -17.53 -10.97 -24.72
C PHE A 96 -16.49 -11.03 -25.82
N ALA A 97 -16.74 -11.81 -26.87
CA ALA A 97 -15.81 -11.92 -28.00
C ALA A 97 -15.95 -10.70 -28.90
N LYS A 98 -14.82 -10.24 -29.45
CA LYS A 98 -14.77 -9.18 -30.46
C LYS A 98 -15.69 -9.55 -31.63
N SER A 99 -16.56 -8.63 -32.03
CA SER A 99 -17.43 -8.72 -33.23
C SER A 99 -18.58 -9.75 -33.25
N THR A 100 -19.00 -10.36 -32.14
CA THR A 100 -20.24 -11.18 -32.10
C THR A 100 -21.09 -10.99 -30.82
N GLN A 101 -22.39 -11.32 -30.92
CA GLN A 101 -23.40 -11.22 -29.86
C GLN A 101 -22.94 -11.92 -28.57
N ALA A 102 -23.28 -11.34 -27.41
CA ALA A 102 -22.83 -11.81 -26.08
C ALA A 102 -22.97 -13.33 -25.90
N GLN A 103 -21.85 -14.03 -25.77
CA GLN A 103 -21.84 -15.42 -25.34
C GLN A 103 -21.98 -15.44 -23.82
N ASN A 104 -23.16 -15.79 -23.31
CA ASN A 104 -23.26 -16.18 -21.91
C ASN A 104 -22.38 -17.39 -21.69
N PHE A 105 -21.44 -17.43 -20.76
CA PHE A 105 -21.15 -18.67 -20.04
C PHE A 105 -20.49 -18.48 -18.68
N TYR A 106 -20.80 -19.50 -17.88
CA TYR A 106 -21.01 -19.62 -16.44
C TYR A 106 -19.75 -19.71 -15.55
N TYR A 107 -19.98 -19.28 -14.30
CA TYR A 107 -19.46 -19.78 -13.02
C TYR A 107 -18.05 -20.38 -13.02
N VAL A 108 -17.14 -19.60 -12.48
CA VAL A 108 -15.90 -20.15 -11.95
C VAL A 108 -16.13 -20.51 -10.49
N HIS A 109 -16.08 -21.80 -10.17
CA HIS A 109 -16.11 -22.26 -8.79
C HIS A 109 -14.77 -21.93 -8.15
N TYR A 110 -14.78 -21.29 -6.98
CA TYR A 110 -13.55 -20.88 -6.29
C TYR A 110 -12.71 -22.11 -5.93
N SER A 111 -11.49 -22.20 -6.48
CA SER A 111 -10.54 -23.30 -6.25
C SER A 111 -9.22 -22.85 -5.62
N GLY A 112 -9.09 -21.56 -5.25
CA GLY A 112 -7.88 -21.01 -4.60
C GLY A 112 -6.71 -20.69 -5.55
N ARG A 113 -6.92 -20.73 -6.88
CA ARG A 113 -5.96 -20.30 -7.94
C ARG A 113 -6.72 -19.65 -9.10
N MET A 114 -7.45 -18.58 -8.78
CA MET A 114 -8.43 -17.99 -9.68
C MET A 114 -7.77 -17.23 -10.84
N ALA A 115 -6.62 -16.60 -10.62
CA ALA A 115 -5.86 -15.89 -11.64
C ALA A 115 -5.49 -16.83 -12.79
N ASN A 116 -4.97 -18.02 -12.47
CA ASN A 116 -4.64 -19.04 -13.46
C ASN A 116 -5.88 -19.59 -14.16
N THR A 117 -7.00 -19.70 -13.45
CA THR A 117 -8.28 -20.08 -14.07
C THR A 117 -8.71 -19.03 -15.10
N PHE A 118 -8.57 -17.73 -14.80
CA PHE A 118 -8.86 -16.66 -15.76
C PHE A 118 -7.91 -16.70 -16.97
N LEU A 119 -6.61 -16.89 -16.75
CA LEU A 119 -5.64 -17.04 -17.83
C LEU A 119 -5.94 -18.23 -18.74
N GLU A 120 -6.26 -19.39 -18.16
CA GLU A 120 -6.64 -20.58 -18.92
C GLU A 120 -7.94 -20.32 -19.72
N MET A 121 -8.91 -19.64 -19.12
CA MET A 121 -10.17 -19.29 -19.77
C MET A 121 -10.00 -18.35 -20.94
N VAL A 122 -9.16 -17.33 -20.80
CA VAL A 122 -8.84 -16.39 -21.88
C VAL A 122 -8.04 -17.13 -22.96
N GLY A 123 -7.02 -17.89 -22.56
CA GLY A 123 -6.17 -18.67 -23.45
C GLY A 123 -6.95 -19.62 -24.34
N LYS A 124 -7.86 -20.42 -23.77
CA LYS A 124 -8.75 -21.32 -24.54
C LYS A 124 -9.58 -20.61 -25.60
N ARG A 125 -9.98 -19.36 -25.38
CA ARG A 125 -10.82 -18.59 -26.32
C ARG A 125 -10.01 -17.90 -27.41
N LEU A 126 -8.74 -17.62 -27.13
CA LEU A 126 -7.82 -17.03 -28.09
C LEU A 126 -6.96 -18.07 -28.81
N ASP A 127 -7.13 -19.35 -28.46
CA ASP A 127 -6.23 -20.44 -28.89
C ASP A 127 -4.75 -20.14 -28.54
N LYS A 128 -4.54 -19.62 -27.32
CA LYS A 128 -3.24 -19.24 -26.75
C LYS A 128 -3.01 -19.92 -25.40
N SER A 129 -1.75 -20.08 -25.03
CA SER A 129 -1.34 -20.48 -23.69
C SER A 129 -0.61 -19.32 -23.02
N PHE A 130 -0.91 -19.07 -21.76
CA PHE A 130 -0.28 -18.03 -20.94
C PHE A 130 0.49 -18.67 -19.79
N PRO A 131 1.60 -18.06 -19.33
CA PRO A 131 2.34 -18.54 -18.17
C PRO A 131 1.45 -18.63 -16.93
N GLU A 132 1.60 -19.71 -16.15
CA GLU A 132 0.94 -19.78 -14.84
C GLU A 132 1.54 -18.76 -13.88
N LEU A 133 0.67 -18.04 -13.17
CA LEU A 133 1.06 -17.16 -12.08
C LEU A 133 1.29 -17.96 -10.79
N PRO A 134 2.24 -17.52 -9.94
CA PRO A 134 2.40 -18.07 -8.61
C PRO A 134 1.14 -17.80 -7.75
N PRO A 135 0.89 -18.57 -6.67
CA PRO A 135 -0.19 -18.28 -5.75
C PRO A 135 -0.07 -16.87 -5.14
N ILE A 136 -1.17 -16.14 -5.05
CA ILE A 136 -1.21 -14.87 -4.31
C ILE A 136 -1.18 -15.20 -2.82
N VAL A 137 0.00 -15.18 -2.22
CA VAL A 137 0.19 -15.32 -0.78
C VAL A 137 0.06 -13.95 -0.12
N SER A 138 -1.00 -13.76 0.69
CA SER A 138 -1.06 -12.63 1.62
C SER A 138 0.22 -12.64 2.47
N LYS A 139 0.87 -11.49 2.58
CA LYS A 139 2.04 -11.31 3.47
C LYS A 139 1.62 -11.31 4.94
N VAL A 140 0.32 -11.31 5.24
CA VAL A 140 -0.20 -11.44 6.60
C VAL A 140 -0.09 -12.91 7.04
N ILE A 141 0.74 -13.15 8.04
CA ILE A 141 1.05 -14.46 8.58
C ILE A 141 -0.10 -14.90 9.49
N LYS A 142 -0.86 -15.91 9.08
CA LYS A 142 -1.88 -16.53 9.94
C LYS A 142 -1.25 -17.63 10.78
N ILE A 143 -1.42 -17.56 12.11
CA ILE A 143 -0.89 -18.55 13.05
C ILE A 143 -1.96 -19.12 13.98
N LYS A 144 -1.63 -20.26 14.60
CA LYS A 144 -2.35 -20.85 15.75
C LYS A 144 -1.51 -20.69 17.01
N ALA A 145 -2.09 -20.98 18.18
CA ALA A 145 -1.45 -20.72 19.46
C ALA A 145 -0.04 -21.30 19.60
N ALA A 146 0.18 -22.51 19.09
CA ALA A 146 1.48 -23.20 19.18
C ALA A 146 2.64 -22.47 18.48
N ALA A 147 2.35 -21.66 17.46
CA ALA A 147 3.35 -20.94 16.67
C ALA A 147 3.58 -19.50 17.14
N PHE A 148 2.89 -19.06 18.21
CA PHE A 148 2.93 -17.66 18.64
C PHE A 148 4.32 -17.21 19.05
N ASP A 149 4.94 -17.91 20.01
CA ASP A 149 6.22 -17.46 20.58
C ASP A 149 7.33 -17.46 19.53
N GLU A 150 7.40 -18.48 18.67
CA GLU A 150 8.41 -18.55 17.59
C GLU A 150 8.20 -17.50 16.48
N THR A 151 6.94 -17.15 16.18
CA THR A 151 6.63 -16.21 15.10
C THR A 151 6.71 -14.76 15.57
N VAL A 152 6.23 -14.48 16.79
CA VAL A 152 6.00 -13.13 17.30
C VAL A 152 7.15 -12.63 18.18
N LEU A 153 7.79 -13.51 18.95
CA LEU A 153 8.80 -13.13 19.96
C LEU A 153 10.24 -13.39 19.51
N GLU A 154 10.46 -13.50 18.20
CA GLU A 154 11.80 -13.65 17.63
C GLU A 154 12.60 -12.35 17.78
N LEU A 155 13.70 -12.41 18.53
CA LEU A 155 14.57 -11.25 18.71
C LEU A 155 15.16 -10.79 17.36
N GLY A 156 15.22 -9.47 17.18
CA GLY A 156 15.70 -8.86 15.93
C GLY A 156 14.61 -8.64 14.89
N VAL A 157 13.38 -9.10 15.13
CA VAL A 157 12.25 -8.94 14.20
C VAL A 157 11.11 -8.18 14.89
N ASP A 158 10.55 -7.18 14.22
CA ASP A 158 9.35 -6.50 14.67
C ASP A 158 8.10 -7.28 14.22
N ALA A 159 7.10 -7.43 15.09
CA ALA A 159 5.86 -8.16 14.80
C ALA A 159 4.61 -7.35 15.20
N PHE A 160 3.77 -7.01 14.23
CA PHE A 160 2.46 -6.41 14.44
C PHE A 160 1.38 -7.49 14.43
N VAL A 161 0.75 -7.71 15.57
CA VAL A 161 -0.11 -8.86 15.83
C VAL A 161 -1.55 -8.42 16.05
N VAL A 162 -2.47 -9.15 15.41
CA VAL A 162 -3.91 -9.02 15.60
C VAL A 162 -4.47 -10.30 16.20
N LEU A 163 -5.04 -10.21 17.40
CA LEU A 163 -5.90 -11.27 17.92
C LEU A 163 -7.35 -10.88 17.64
N TYR A 164 -8.10 -11.78 17.02
CA TYR A 164 -9.47 -11.52 16.60
C TYR A 164 -10.34 -12.73 16.82
N THR A 165 -11.65 -12.53 16.91
CA THR A 165 -12.62 -13.62 16.86
C THR A 165 -13.02 -13.86 15.40
N PRO A 166 -13.00 -15.10 14.87
CA PRO A 166 -13.24 -15.32 13.43
C PRO A 166 -14.59 -14.84 12.92
N TRP A 167 -15.63 -14.87 13.75
CA TRP A 167 -16.96 -14.35 13.41
C TRP A 167 -17.05 -12.82 13.37
N THR A 168 -16.01 -12.11 13.78
CA THR A 168 -15.88 -10.64 13.66
C THR A 168 -14.86 -10.24 12.60
N GLU A 169 -14.43 -11.18 11.75
CA GLU A 169 -13.51 -10.88 10.65
C GLU A 169 -14.18 -9.87 9.71
N ASN A 170 -13.49 -8.76 9.46
CA ASN A 170 -13.96 -7.67 8.65
C ASN A 170 -12.96 -7.48 7.51
N LYS A 171 -13.45 -7.41 6.27
CA LYS A 171 -12.58 -7.25 5.11
C LYS A 171 -11.74 -5.97 5.17
N ARG A 172 -12.29 -4.84 5.62
CA ARG A 172 -11.53 -3.59 5.71
C ARG A 172 -10.30 -3.73 6.60
N VAL A 173 -10.41 -4.54 7.67
CA VAL A 173 -9.28 -4.92 8.51
C VAL A 173 -8.28 -5.78 7.72
N ALA A 174 -8.75 -6.80 7.00
CA ALA A 174 -7.89 -7.66 6.19
C ALA A 174 -7.13 -6.87 5.10
N GLU A 175 -7.81 -5.98 4.37
CA GLU A 175 -7.21 -5.09 3.37
C GLU A 175 -6.19 -4.15 4.00
N ALA A 176 -6.53 -3.54 5.14
CA ALA A 176 -5.62 -2.65 5.86
C ALA A 176 -4.37 -3.40 6.34
N LEU A 177 -4.49 -4.65 6.78
CA LEU A 177 -3.35 -5.50 7.16
C LEU A 177 -2.50 -5.89 5.95
N ASP A 178 -3.11 -6.24 4.81
CA ASP A 178 -2.38 -6.55 3.58
C ASP A 178 -1.62 -5.33 3.06
N GLN A 179 -2.23 -4.14 3.06
CA GLN A 179 -1.57 -2.89 2.70
C GLN A 179 -0.41 -2.57 3.66
N THR A 180 -0.61 -2.83 4.96
CA THR A 180 0.45 -2.66 5.98
C THR A 180 1.60 -3.63 5.74
N ALA A 181 1.32 -4.90 5.43
CA ALA A 181 2.32 -5.91 5.14
C ALA A 181 3.10 -5.62 3.85
N LYS A 182 2.50 -4.91 2.89
CA LYS A 182 3.21 -4.37 1.73
C LYS A 182 4.15 -3.23 2.10
N LEU A 183 3.69 -2.28 2.92
CA LEU A 183 4.47 -1.08 3.32
C LEU A 183 5.64 -1.39 4.28
N TYR A 184 5.45 -2.41 5.12
CA TYR A 184 6.38 -2.85 6.16
C TYR A 184 6.85 -4.28 5.90
N ALA A 185 7.57 -4.49 4.80
CA ALA A 185 8.06 -5.82 4.42
C ALA A 185 9.04 -6.45 5.43
N ASP A 186 9.65 -5.63 6.29
CA ASP A 186 10.54 -6.01 7.38
C ASP A 186 9.83 -6.27 8.72
N VAL A 187 8.52 -6.00 8.80
CA VAL A 187 7.69 -6.27 9.97
C VAL A 187 6.78 -7.46 9.70
N ARG A 188 6.74 -8.41 10.63
CA ARG A 188 5.78 -9.53 10.57
C ARG A 188 4.39 -9.02 10.89
N ILE A 189 3.51 -8.98 9.90
CA ILE A 189 2.08 -8.72 10.14
C ILE A 189 1.41 -10.06 10.40
N VAL A 190 0.92 -10.27 11.61
CA VAL A 190 0.47 -11.58 12.10
C VAL A 190 -1.01 -11.51 12.50
N LYS A 191 -1.79 -12.51 12.12
CA LYS A 191 -3.17 -12.70 12.63
C LYS A 191 -3.34 -14.03 13.34
N LEU A 192 -4.04 -14.02 14.46
CA LEU A 192 -4.39 -15.20 15.24
C LEU A 192 -5.88 -15.14 15.60
N GLY A 193 -6.62 -16.14 15.14
CA GLY A 193 -8.05 -16.28 15.39
C GLY A 193 -8.30 -17.01 16.71
N VAL A 194 -8.99 -16.36 17.65
CA VAL A 194 -9.32 -16.92 18.96
C VAL A 194 -10.56 -17.82 18.85
N GLU A 195 -10.31 -19.11 18.70
CA GLU A 195 -11.33 -20.15 18.52
C GLU A 195 -11.36 -21.13 19.69
N THR A 196 -10.19 -21.44 20.26
CA THR A 196 -10.05 -22.43 21.32
C THR A 196 -9.49 -21.80 22.60
N LEU A 197 -9.44 -22.61 23.67
CA LEU A 197 -8.85 -22.19 24.95
C LEU A 197 -7.36 -21.84 24.81
N TYR A 198 -6.62 -22.47 23.90
CA TYR A 198 -5.19 -22.18 23.72
C TYR A 198 -4.94 -20.78 23.14
N GLU A 199 -5.75 -20.35 22.17
CA GLU A 199 -5.67 -18.98 21.66
C GLU A 199 -6.18 -17.96 22.69
N ARG A 200 -7.15 -18.35 23.52
CA ARG A 200 -7.63 -17.52 24.62
C ARG A 200 -6.53 -17.31 25.67
N ASP A 201 -5.75 -18.32 26.01
CA ASP A 201 -4.61 -18.19 26.94
C ASP A 201 -3.58 -17.17 26.45
N ILE A 202 -3.39 -17.05 25.13
CA ILE A 202 -2.55 -15.98 24.54
C ILE A 202 -3.21 -14.62 24.73
N GLY A 203 -4.52 -14.51 24.48
CA GLY A 203 -5.28 -13.30 24.75
C GLY A 203 -5.13 -12.84 26.20
N ASP A 204 -5.32 -13.76 27.14
CA ASP A 204 -5.21 -13.52 28.58
C ASP A 204 -3.76 -13.14 28.98
N ARG A 205 -2.74 -13.81 28.40
CA ARG A 205 -1.31 -13.50 28.60
C ARG A 205 -0.98 -12.03 28.28
N TYR A 206 -1.66 -11.45 27.29
CA TYR A 206 -1.44 -10.08 26.84
C TYR A 206 -2.58 -9.11 27.17
N ASP A 207 -3.47 -9.48 28.12
CA ASP A 207 -4.59 -8.65 28.60
C ASP A 207 -5.58 -8.22 27.49
N CYS A 208 -5.74 -9.05 26.47
CA CYS A 208 -6.73 -8.87 25.41
C CYS A 208 -8.13 -9.30 25.88
N ARG A 209 -8.84 -8.38 26.56
CA ARG A 209 -10.18 -8.65 27.11
C ARG A 209 -11.31 -8.45 26.12
N THR A 210 -11.08 -7.64 25.09
CA THR A 210 -12.03 -7.32 24.04
C THR A 210 -11.37 -7.54 22.69
N TYR A 211 -12.07 -8.26 21.81
CA TYR A 211 -11.61 -8.53 20.46
C TYR A 211 -12.25 -7.56 19.46
N PRO A 212 -11.52 -7.15 18.40
CA PRO A 212 -10.11 -7.44 18.16
C PRO A 212 -9.17 -6.60 19.04
N CYS A 213 -7.96 -7.12 19.30
CA CYS A 213 -6.89 -6.37 19.95
C CYS A 213 -5.61 -6.45 19.11
N TYR A 214 -4.80 -5.40 19.20
CA TYR A 214 -3.66 -5.18 18.31
C TYR A 214 -2.45 -4.78 19.13
N PHE A 215 -1.31 -5.41 18.86
CA PHE A 215 -0.07 -5.13 19.55
C PHE A 215 1.10 -5.12 18.58
N LEU A 216 2.10 -4.30 18.86
CA LEU A 216 3.42 -4.40 18.26
C LEU A 216 4.38 -4.97 19.30
N PHE A 217 5.06 -6.06 18.95
CA PHE A 217 6.27 -6.50 19.62
C PHE A 217 7.44 -5.97 18.80
N ASP A 218 8.24 -5.08 19.39
CA ASP A 218 9.44 -4.61 18.71
C ASP A 218 10.53 -5.70 18.72
N LYS A 219 11.62 -5.48 17.99
CA LYS A 219 12.78 -6.38 17.90
C LYS A 219 13.45 -6.76 19.23
N LEU A 220 13.08 -6.10 20.33
CA LEU A 220 13.52 -6.42 21.70
C LEU A 220 12.40 -7.06 22.53
N ASN A 221 11.31 -7.49 21.88
CA ASN A 221 10.07 -8.01 22.45
C ASN A 221 9.37 -7.03 23.39
N ARG A 222 9.57 -5.71 23.24
CA ARG A 222 8.80 -4.72 23.99
C ARG A 222 7.44 -4.56 23.33
N ARG A 223 6.39 -4.75 24.13
CA ARG A 223 4.99 -4.65 23.68
C ARG A 223 4.53 -3.20 23.68
N ASN A 224 3.94 -2.78 22.57
CA ASN A 224 3.20 -1.52 22.44
C ASN A 224 1.77 -1.84 22.03
N GLU A 225 0.79 -1.23 22.70
CA GLU A 225 -0.63 -1.42 22.40
C GLU A 225 -1.09 -0.42 21.34
N PHE A 226 -1.87 -0.89 20.37
CA PHE A 226 -2.44 -0.04 19.34
C PHE A 226 -3.52 0.89 19.91
N VAL A 227 -3.36 2.19 19.71
CA VAL A 227 -4.28 3.22 20.23
C VAL A 227 -4.71 4.25 19.17
N ASP A 228 -4.33 4.06 17.90
CA ASP A 228 -4.35 5.12 16.87
C ASP A 228 -5.56 5.12 15.93
N GLY A 229 -6.75 4.82 16.47
CA GLY A 229 -8.01 4.98 15.75
C GLY A 229 -8.77 3.66 15.53
N PRO A 230 -9.75 3.65 14.61
CA PRO A 230 -10.59 2.48 14.38
C PRO A 230 -9.77 1.32 13.80
N PHE A 231 -10.18 0.10 14.13
CA PHE A 231 -9.44 -1.11 13.83
C PHE A 231 -9.35 -1.44 12.33
N ASP A 232 -10.05 -0.73 11.45
CA ASP A 232 -10.11 -0.95 10.01
C ASP A 232 -9.44 0.16 9.18
N ASP A 233 -8.64 1.02 9.83
CA ASP A 233 -7.93 2.14 9.18
C ASP A 233 -6.43 1.85 9.01
N VAL A 234 -6.01 1.58 7.76
CA VAL A 234 -4.59 1.45 7.39
C VAL A 234 -3.77 2.66 7.83
N ASN A 235 -4.34 3.87 7.81
CA ASN A 235 -3.61 5.06 8.24
C ASN A 235 -3.30 5.00 9.75
N GLY A 236 -4.20 4.41 10.54
CA GLY A 236 -3.99 4.14 11.96
C GLY A 236 -2.81 3.22 12.19
N TYR A 237 -2.78 2.08 11.49
CA TYR A 237 -1.66 1.12 11.58
C TYR A 237 -0.35 1.77 11.19
N VAL A 238 -0.32 2.53 10.10
CA VAL A 238 0.89 3.19 9.63
C VAL A 238 1.37 4.26 10.60
N ARG A 239 0.46 5.09 11.17
CA ARG A 239 0.82 6.05 12.23
C ARG A 239 1.41 5.35 13.45
N PHE A 240 0.79 4.26 13.89
CA PHE A 240 1.23 3.48 15.03
C PHE A 240 2.62 2.89 14.81
N LEU A 241 2.83 2.20 13.70
CA LEU A 241 4.11 1.58 13.36
C LEU A 241 5.21 2.64 13.16
N ASN A 242 4.92 3.75 12.46
CA ASN A 242 5.85 4.87 12.34
C ASN A 242 6.33 5.40 13.68
N ARG A 243 5.41 5.61 14.63
CA ARG A 243 5.74 6.12 15.96
C ARG A 243 6.61 5.15 16.76
N ASN A 244 6.28 3.87 16.74
CA ASN A 244 6.96 2.88 17.59
C ASN A 244 8.25 2.33 16.98
N LEU A 245 8.34 2.29 15.65
CA LEU A 245 9.51 1.79 14.92
C LEU A 245 10.45 2.92 14.46
N GLY A 246 10.01 4.18 14.57
CA GLY A 246 10.78 5.35 14.12
C GLY A 246 10.83 5.47 12.58
N THR A 247 9.81 4.97 11.89
CA THR A 247 9.67 5.05 10.42
C THR A 247 8.77 6.22 9.99
N ASP A 248 8.72 6.51 8.69
CA ASP A 248 7.89 7.58 8.10
C ASP A 248 7.22 7.10 6.79
N LYS A 249 6.51 5.97 6.85
CA LYS A 249 5.78 5.37 5.73
C LYS A 249 4.46 6.12 5.49
N ASP A 250 4.03 6.29 4.23
CA ASP A 250 2.78 6.97 3.87
C ASP A 250 1.70 5.95 3.44
N PRO A 251 0.57 5.86 4.16
CA PRO A 251 -0.51 4.90 3.89
C PRO A 251 -1.20 5.10 2.54
N ALA A 252 -1.21 6.32 1.99
CA ALA A 252 -2.00 6.65 0.80
C ALA A 252 -1.33 6.27 -0.53
N THR A 253 -0.11 5.72 -0.49
CA THR A 253 0.71 5.64 -1.70
C THR A 253 0.99 4.26 -2.24
N LEU A 254 1.00 3.17 -1.45
CA LEU A 254 1.39 1.80 -1.91
C LEU A 254 2.64 1.77 -2.84
N ASP A 255 3.44 2.83 -2.84
CA ASP A 255 4.46 3.14 -3.83
C ASP A 255 5.62 3.75 -3.02
N ASP A 256 6.84 3.50 -3.48
CA ASP A 256 8.12 3.82 -2.82
C ASP A 256 8.39 5.35 -2.68
N ARG A 257 7.33 6.17 -2.60
CA ARG A 257 7.35 7.63 -2.67
C ARG A 257 7.78 8.36 -1.42
N ALA A 258 7.98 7.69 -0.29
CA ALA A 258 8.74 8.28 0.83
C ALA A 258 10.20 8.58 0.42
N MET A 259 10.69 7.93 -0.65
CA MET A 259 11.96 8.21 -1.32
C MET A 259 11.81 9.06 -2.59
N ALA A 260 10.58 9.27 -3.10
CA ALA A 260 10.39 9.93 -4.39
C ALA A 260 10.93 11.36 -4.39
N GLY A 261 11.83 11.61 -5.33
CA GLY A 261 12.53 12.87 -5.50
C GLY A 261 13.54 13.20 -4.40
N ARG A 262 13.84 12.29 -3.47
CA ARG A 262 15.02 12.39 -2.59
C ARG A 262 16.28 11.98 -3.33
N ILE A 263 17.43 12.45 -2.85
CA ILE A 263 18.74 12.19 -3.45
C ILE A 263 19.55 11.36 -2.44
N PRO A 264 19.69 10.04 -2.63
CA PRO A 264 20.33 9.15 -1.65
C PRO A 264 21.74 9.58 -1.23
N GLU A 265 22.49 10.20 -2.12
CA GLU A 265 23.83 10.72 -1.88
C GLU A 265 23.83 11.85 -0.84
N LEU A 266 22.80 12.71 -0.88
CA LEU A 266 22.60 13.79 0.09
C LEU A 266 22.04 13.25 1.42
N ASP A 267 21.18 12.23 1.38
CA ASP A 267 20.58 11.62 2.57
C ASP A 267 21.64 11.05 3.54
N ARG A 268 22.78 10.58 3.02
CA ARG A 268 23.92 10.08 3.82
C ARG A 268 24.61 11.17 4.65
N ILE A 269 24.46 12.44 4.27
CA ILE A 269 25.14 13.59 4.88
C ILE A 269 24.26 14.28 5.92
N LEU A 270 22.93 14.08 5.89
CA LEU A 270 21.99 14.73 6.82
C LEU A 270 22.37 14.63 8.31
N PRO A 271 22.99 13.55 8.81
CA PRO A 271 23.45 13.50 10.20
C PRO A 271 24.45 14.59 10.58
N SER A 272 25.29 15.08 9.64
CA SER A 272 26.25 16.15 9.94
C SER A 272 25.62 17.54 9.95
N ARG A 273 24.45 17.69 9.32
CA ARG A 273 23.76 18.98 9.05
C ARG A 273 24.65 20.04 8.37
N ASP A 274 25.75 19.62 7.76
CA ASP A 274 26.72 20.49 7.14
C ASP A 274 26.25 20.89 5.74
N ALA A 275 25.79 22.13 5.59
CA ALA A 275 25.35 22.64 4.30
C ALA A 275 26.48 22.69 3.25
N ALA A 276 27.74 22.86 3.65
CA ALA A 276 28.88 22.85 2.73
C ALA A 276 29.18 21.43 2.22
N ALA A 277 29.07 20.42 3.09
CA ALA A 277 29.20 19.02 2.69
C ALA A 277 28.09 18.59 1.71
N LEU A 278 26.85 19.03 1.92
CA LEU A 278 25.75 18.81 0.98
C LEU A 278 25.97 19.51 -0.36
N ASP A 279 26.56 20.72 -0.35
CA ASP A 279 26.81 21.48 -1.59
C ASP A 279 27.92 20.85 -2.44
N ALA A 280 28.88 20.17 -1.81
CA ALA A 280 29.95 19.47 -2.50
C ALA A 280 29.50 18.22 -3.28
N VAL A 281 28.30 17.67 -3.01
CA VAL A 281 27.81 16.46 -3.68
C VAL A 281 27.34 16.78 -5.12
N PRO A 282 27.91 16.12 -6.15
CA PRO A 282 27.44 16.29 -7.52
C PRO A 282 26.06 15.64 -7.69
N VAL A 283 25.18 16.30 -8.44
CA VAL A 283 23.82 15.84 -8.77
C VAL A 283 23.54 16.08 -10.25
N SER A 284 22.59 15.35 -10.83
CA SER A 284 22.17 15.56 -12.22
C SER A 284 21.37 16.87 -12.39
N ASP A 285 21.20 17.32 -13.63
CA ASP A 285 20.51 18.59 -13.92
C ASP A 285 19.06 18.62 -13.41
N ASP A 286 18.35 17.51 -13.53
CA ASP A 286 16.98 17.34 -13.06
C ASP A 286 16.85 17.28 -11.53
N GLN A 287 17.96 17.13 -10.80
CA GLN A 287 18.03 17.08 -9.34
C GLN A 287 18.39 18.43 -8.69
N ARG A 288 18.75 19.46 -9.47
CA ARG A 288 19.26 20.74 -8.95
C ARG A 288 18.29 21.43 -7.99
N ASP A 289 17.00 21.48 -8.33
CA ASP A 289 15.99 22.14 -7.50
C ASP A 289 15.78 21.42 -6.17
N THR A 290 15.77 20.09 -6.19
CA THR A 290 15.73 19.27 -4.98
C THR A 290 16.97 19.54 -4.12
N LYS A 291 18.18 19.52 -4.69
CA LYS A 291 19.41 19.82 -3.95
C LYS A 291 19.36 21.20 -3.29
N GLN A 292 18.86 22.22 -4.00
CA GLN A 292 18.70 23.56 -3.41
C GLN A 292 17.75 23.54 -2.21
N TYR A 293 16.72 22.70 -2.22
CA TYR A 293 15.84 22.54 -1.07
C TYR A 293 16.54 21.84 0.11
N TYR A 294 17.36 20.81 -0.13
CA TYR A 294 18.21 20.20 0.92
C TYR A 294 19.11 21.25 1.58
N LEU A 295 19.81 22.07 0.78
CA LEU A 295 20.69 23.13 1.28
C LEU A 295 19.94 24.17 2.10
N LYS A 296 18.75 24.57 1.63
CA LYS A 296 17.90 25.53 2.34
C LYS A 296 17.47 25.00 3.71
N VAL A 297 17.07 23.73 3.78
CA VAL A 297 16.69 23.10 5.05
C VAL A 297 17.90 23.01 5.96
N SER A 298 19.05 22.52 5.48
CA SER A 298 20.28 22.40 6.29
C SER A 298 20.69 23.73 6.93
N LYS A 299 20.78 24.80 6.13
CA LYS A 299 21.08 26.15 6.63
C LYS A 299 20.09 26.63 7.69
N ARG A 300 18.80 26.32 7.51
CA ARG A 300 17.78 26.68 8.49
C ARG A 300 17.95 25.93 9.81
N LEU A 301 18.44 24.68 9.77
CA LEU A 301 18.68 23.89 10.97
C LEU A 301 19.94 24.34 11.72
N GLU A 302 20.96 24.85 11.01
CA GLU A 302 22.15 25.47 11.61
C GLU A 302 21.77 26.67 12.52
N ASP A 303 20.70 27.40 12.16
CA ASP A 303 20.19 28.53 12.96
C ASP A 303 19.36 28.12 14.20
N THR A 304 19.06 26.84 14.40
CA THR A 304 18.21 26.39 15.51
C THR A 304 19.01 26.17 16.80
N ALA A 305 18.40 26.50 17.94
CA ALA A 305 19.07 26.44 19.24
C ALA A 305 19.32 25.01 19.76
N SER A 306 18.61 24.01 19.25
CA SER A 306 18.72 22.62 19.68
C SER A 306 18.12 21.66 18.66
N ASP A 307 18.41 20.37 18.84
CA ASP A 307 17.79 19.29 18.07
C ASP A 307 16.27 19.26 18.22
N ASP A 308 15.75 19.58 19.40
CA ASP A 308 14.31 19.68 19.62
C ASP A 308 13.68 20.84 18.84
N ALA A 309 14.35 21.99 18.80
CA ALA A 309 13.91 23.13 18.00
C ALA A 309 13.99 22.83 16.49
N SER A 310 15.02 22.11 16.05
CA SER A 310 15.14 21.57 14.69
C SER A 310 13.95 20.66 14.34
N LEU A 311 13.64 19.68 15.19
CA LEU A 311 12.54 18.74 14.98
C LEU A 311 11.17 19.44 14.98
N GLU A 312 10.97 20.42 15.86
CA GLU A 312 9.75 21.22 15.89
C GLU A 312 9.54 21.97 14.57
N TYR A 313 10.58 22.65 14.07
CA TYR A 313 10.54 23.32 12.78
C TYR A 313 10.22 22.35 11.63
N LEU A 314 10.94 21.24 11.53
CA LEU A 314 10.77 20.25 10.46
C LEU A 314 9.35 19.69 10.44
N ARG A 315 8.82 19.31 11.62
CA ARG A 315 7.46 18.77 11.76
C ARG A 315 6.40 19.83 11.48
N ALA A 316 6.62 21.09 11.89
CA ALA A 316 5.70 22.19 11.59
C ALA A 316 5.64 22.50 10.10
N GLU A 317 6.80 22.55 9.43
CA GLU A 317 6.87 22.79 7.99
C GLU A 317 6.27 21.63 7.20
N ALA A 318 6.52 20.38 7.59
CA ALA A 318 5.90 19.21 6.96
C ALA A 318 4.36 19.25 7.07
N ARG A 319 3.81 19.61 8.24
CA ARG A 319 2.35 19.83 8.42
C ARG A 319 1.82 20.93 7.48
N ARG A 320 2.57 22.03 7.33
CA ARG A 320 2.21 23.12 6.42
C ARG A 320 2.15 22.66 4.95
N LEU A 321 3.12 21.85 4.51
CA LEU A 321 3.14 21.30 3.15
C LEU A 321 2.00 20.32 2.92
N THR A 322 1.68 19.47 3.90
CA THR A 322 0.51 18.58 3.85
C THR A 322 -0.80 19.36 3.73
N ALA A 323 -0.96 20.44 4.51
CA ALA A 323 -2.13 21.32 4.39
C ALA A 323 -2.25 21.99 3.01
N LEU A 324 -1.10 22.31 2.38
CA LEU A 324 -1.10 22.79 1.00
C LEU A 324 -1.52 21.69 0.02
N LEU A 325 -0.95 20.49 0.13
CA LEU A 325 -1.26 19.34 -0.76
C LEU A 325 -2.76 19.02 -0.80
N ASN A 326 -3.47 19.24 0.29
CA ASN A 326 -4.91 18.97 0.41
C ASN A 326 -5.81 20.06 -0.17
N LYS A 327 -5.26 21.17 -0.68
CA LYS A 327 -6.07 22.23 -1.30
C LYS A 327 -6.60 21.80 -2.67
N PRO A 328 -7.89 22.05 -2.96
CA PRO A 328 -8.44 21.79 -4.29
C PRO A 328 -7.79 22.70 -5.34
N GLY A 329 -7.67 22.21 -6.57
CA GLY A 329 -7.16 23.00 -7.71
C GLY A 329 -5.63 23.12 -7.82
N ILE A 330 -4.86 22.32 -7.09
CA ILE A 330 -3.39 22.26 -7.25
C ILE A 330 -3.01 21.47 -8.50
N SER A 331 -2.10 22.05 -9.30
CA SER A 331 -1.54 21.40 -10.49
C SER A 331 -0.68 20.18 -10.14
N VAL A 332 -0.60 19.22 -11.07
CA VAL A 332 0.17 17.98 -10.90
C VAL A 332 1.65 18.25 -10.59
N SER A 333 2.27 19.19 -11.31
CA SER A 333 3.67 19.58 -11.09
C SER A 333 3.89 20.15 -9.68
N LYS A 334 2.98 21.02 -9.21
CA LYS A 334 3.05 21.60 -7.88
C LYS A 334 2.80 20.57 -6.78
N ARG A 335 1.92 19.59 -7.02
CA ARG A 335 1.71 18.46 -6.12
C ARG A 335 2.99 17.62 -5.96
N LYS A 336 3.67 17.35 -7.08
CA LYS A 336 4.95 16.63 -7.10
C LYS A 336 6.04 17.38 -6.31
N ASP A 337 6.23 18.67 -6.57
CA ASP A 337 7.20 19.50 -5.83
C ASP A 337 6.93 19.54 -4.32
N LEU A 338 5.67 19.77 -3.91
CA LEU A 338 5.32 19.80 -2.48
C LEU A 338 5.53 18.43 -1.79
N ALA A 339 5.26 17.33 -2.49
CA ALA A 339 5.51 15.99 -1.97
C ALA A 339 7.01 15.74 -1.77
N VAL A 340 7.85 16.07 -2.76
CA VAL A 340 9.31 15.94 -2.66
C VAL A 340 9.86 16.73 -1.48
N ARG A 341 9.41 17.98 -1.30
CA ARG A 341 9.81 18.82 -0.17
C ARG A 341 9.40 18.22 1.18
N LYS A 342 8.18 17.68 1.29
CA LYS A 342 7.71 16.96 2.49
C LYS A 342 8.65 15.80 2.83
N ASN A 343 9.05 15.02 1.83
CA ASN A 343 9.92 13.85 2.00
C ASN A 343 11.33 14.23 2.48
N VAL A 344 11.88 15.34 1.96
CA VAL A 344 13.19 15.88 2.39
C VAL A 344 13.14 16.26 3.87
N LEU A 345 12.09 16.95 4.31
CA LEU A 345 11.92 17.33 5.72
C LEU A 345 11.85 16.11 6.66
N GLY A 346 11.13 15.06 6.23
CA GLY A 346 11.08 13.79 6.97
C GLY A 346 12.45 13.12 7.08
N ALA A 347 13.27 13.18 6.02
CA ALA A 347 14.64 12.65 6.01
C ALA A 347 15.51 13.33 7.08
N PHE A 348 15.48 14.66 7.15
CA PHE A 348 16.18 15.41 8.18
C PHE A 348 15.68 15.06 9.58
N ALA A 349 14.35 15.00 9.79
CA ALA A 349 13.79 14.70 11.11
C ALA A 349 14.22 13.32 11.61
N HIS A 350 14.18 12.31 10.74
CA HIS A 350 14.63 10.95 11.06
C HIS A 350 16.13 10.91 11.40
N ALA A 351 16.98 11.63 10.66
CA ALA A 351 18.41 11.69 10.93
C ALA A 351 18.72 12.27 12.32
N ILE A 352 17.96 13.31 12.73
CA ILE A 352 18.09 13.94 14.06
C ILE A 352 17.61 12.99 15.16
N ASP A 353 16.40 12.43 15.03
CA ASP A 353 15.84 11.50 16.02
C ASP A 353 16.77 10.29 16.24
N LYS A 354 17.41 9.78 15.17
CA LYS A 354 18.37 8.68 15.23
C LYS A 354 19.66 9.03 15.99
N LEU A 355 20.18 10.25 15.83
CA LEU A 355 21.36 10.70 16.58
C LEU A 355 21.05 10.84 18.07
N LYS A 356 19.90 11.45 18.40
CA LYS A 356 19.43 11.56 19.79
C LYS A 356 19.26 10.21 20.48
N ALA A 357 18.75 9.20 19.77
CA ALA A 357 18.62 7.84 20.29
C ALA A 357 19.97 7.14 20.55
N LYS A 358 21.02 7.51 19.78
CA LYS A 358 22.38 6.99 19.96
C LYS A 358 23.06 7.61 21.18
N ASP A 359 22.88 8.91 21.40
CA ASP A 359 23.48 9.64 22.52
C ASP A 359 22.83 9.33 23.88
N SER A 360 21.61 8.79 23.87
CA SER A 360 20.88 8.36 25.07
C SER A 360 21.11 6.90 25.47
N SER A 361 21.93 6.14 24.72
CA SER A 361 22.35 4.78 25.12
C SER A 361 23.52 4.84 26.11
N PRO A 362 23.50 4.09 27.24
CA PRO A 362 24.58 4.14 28.22
C PRO A 362 25.89 3.63 27.61
N SER A 363 26.94 4.46 27.61
CA SER A 363 28.27 4.06 27.16
C SER A 363 28.82 2.98 28.09
N ASN A 364 29.12 1.81 27.55
CA ASN A 364 29.80 0.72 28.24
C ASN A 364 31.20 1.20 28.69
N SER A 365 31.33 1.64 29.94
CA SER A 365 32.60 2.13 30.48
C SER A 365 33.58 0.96 30.61
N ARG A 366 34.71 1.08 29.91
CA ARG A 366 35.85 0.18 29.92
C ARG A 366 36.27 -0.17 31.35
N HIS A 367 36.19 -1.44 31.73
CA HIS A 367 36.98 -1.96 32.83
C HIS A 367 38.41 -2.21 32.36
N THR A 368 39.30 -1.31 32.76
CA THR A 368 40.74 -1.54 32.81
C THR A 368 41.02 -2.66 33.80
N HIS A 369 41.35 -3.85 33.31
CA HIS A 369 41.99 -4.87 34.12
C HIS A 369 43.44 -4.45 34.39
N ARG A 370 43.66 -3.84 35.56
CA ARG A 370 44.97 -3.73 36.18
C ARG A 370 45.34 -5.11 36.71
N ALA A 371 46.33 -5.73 36.08
CA ALA A 371 47.01 -6.90 36.59
C ALA A 371 47.95 -6.46 37.70
N GLU A 372 47.73 -6.92 38.93
CA GLU A 372 48.74 -6.94 39.99
C GLU A 372 48.64 -8.29 40.72
N LEU A 373 49.72 -9.05 40.54
CA LEU A 373 50.44 -10.01 41.41
C LEU A 373 49.72 -10.68 42.58
#